data_AF-A0A0F8Z7J3-F1
#
_entry.id   AF-A0A0F8Z7J3-F1
#
_cell.length_a   1.000
_cell.length_b   1.000
_cell.length_c   1.000
_cell.angle_alpha   90.00
_cell.angle_beta   90.00
_cell.angle_gamma   90.00
#
_symmetry.space_group_name_H-M   'P 1'
#
loop_
_entity.id
_entity.type
_entity.pdbx_description
1 polymer ?
#
loop_
_entity_poly.entity_id
_entity_poly.type
_entity_poly.pdbx_seq_one_letter_code
_entity_poly.pdbx_strand_id
1 'polypeptide(L)' 'MPFHVGEDVVHARFGEGVVTALEPGGVVVVSFAGDGAERKLMADYAPLRPK' A
#
# COMPACT_ATOMS: atom_id res chain seq x y z
N MET A 1 0.64 -12.74 -3.61
CA MET A 1 0.29 -11.31 -3.48
C MET A 1 1.18 -10.55 -4.43
N PRO A 2 0.64 -9.71 -5.34
CA PRO A 2 1.42 -9.15 -6.43
C PRO A 2 2.23 -7.91 -6.05
N PHE A 3 2.15 -7.41 -4.82
CA PHE A 3 2.88 -6.20 -4.39
C PHE A 3 4.31 -6.51 -3.95
N HIS A 4 5.21 -5.60 -4.26
CA HIS A 4 6.63 -5.63 -3.87
C HIS A 4 7.02 -4.34 -3.15
N VAL A 5 8.06 -4.40 -2.32
CA VAL A 5 8.63 -3.19 -1.71
C VAL A 5 9.21 -2.29 -2.81
N GLY A 6 8.92 -0.99 -2.72
CA GLY A 6 9.25 0.02 -3.72
C GLY A 6 8.23 0.15 -4.85
N GLU A 7 7.17 -0.66 -4.85
CA GLU A 7 6.13 -0.60 -5.87
C GLU A 7 5.18 0.59 -5.65
N ASP A 8 4.89 1.32 -6.74
CA ASP A 8 3.93 2.41 -6.74
C ASP A 8 2.50 1.87 -6.77
N VAL A 9 1.66 2.41 -5.89
CA VAL A 9 0.28 1.99 -5.73
C VAL A 9 -0.67 3.18 -5.61
N VAL A 10 -1.94 2.95 -5.95
CA VAL A 10 -3.01 3.91 -5.76
C VAL A 10 -4.09 3.30 -4.85
N HIS A 11 -4.42 4.02 -3.77
CA HIS A 11 -5.52 3.71 -2.89
C HIS A 11 -6.69 4.67 -3.11
N ALA A 12 -7.91 4.14 -3.24
CA ALA A 12 -9.09 4.94 -3.59
C ALA A 12 -9.37 6.14 -2.66
N ARG A 13 -9.00 6.04 -1.37
CA ARG A 13 -9.18 7.12 -0.38
C ARG A 13 -7.93 7.98 -0.15
N PHE A 14 -6.74 7.38 -0.24
CA PHE A 14 -5.50 8.02 0.21
C PHE A 14 -4.64 8.53 -0.96
N GLY A 15 -5.02 8.17 -2.19
CA GLY A 15 -4.28 8.55 -3.39
C GLY A 15 -3.05 7.68 -3.60
N GLU A 16 -2.01 8.29 -4.15
CA GLU A 16 -0.76 7.63 -4.50
C GLU A 16 0.09 7.32 -3.26
N GLY A 17 0.80 6.19 -3.30
CA GLY A 17 1.76 5.81 -2.28
C GLY A 17 2.76 4.76 -2.80
N VAL A 18 3.75 4.47 -1.97
CA VAL A 18 4.77 3.46 -2.25
C VAL A 18 4.74 2.37 -1.19
N VAL A 19 4.86 1.12 -1.61
CA VAL A 19 4.96 -0.01 -0.67
C VAL A 19 6.32 0.03 0.04
N THR A 20 6.31 0.12 1.36
CA THR A 20 7.54 0.17 2.18
C THR A 20 7.85 -1.16 2.87
N ALA A 21 6.84 -2.00 3.12
CA ALA A 21 7.03 -3.33 3.70
C ALA A 21 5.88 -4.29 3.35
N LEU A 22 6.16 -5.58 3.45
CA LEU A 22 5.20 -6.68 3.38
C LEU A 22 5.30 -7.49 4.67
N GLU A 23 4.17 -7.72 5.33
CA GLU A 23 4.09 -8.47 6.58
C GLU A 23 3.35 -9.81 6.39
N PRO A 24 3.60 -10.81 7.26
CA PRO A 24 2.85 -12.07 7.25
C PRO A 24 1.34 -11.84 7.35
N GLY A 25 0.56 -12.73 6.77
CA GLY A 25 -0.90 -12.63 6.77
C GLY A 25 -1.47 -11.64 5.75
N GLY A 26 -0.66 -11.16 4.82
CA GLY A 26 -1.14 -10.35 3.69
C GLY A 26 -1.29 -8.87 3.96
N VAL A 27 -0.58 -8.37 4.96
CA VAL A 27 -0.54 -6.95 5.27
C VAL A 27 0.55 -6.28 4.43
N VAL A 28 0.17 -5.20 3.74
CA VAL A 28 1.07 -4.32 2.99
C VAL A 28 1.17 -2.99 3.72
N VAL A 29 2.39 -2.49 3.90
CA VAL A 29 2.66 -1.18 4.49
C VAL A 29 2.94 -0.21 3.36
N VAL A 30 2.18 0.88 3.31
CA VAL A 30 2.27 1.90 2.25
C VAL A 30 2.50 3.26 2.89
N SER A 31 3.48 4.00 2.37
CA SER A 31 3.66 5.43 2.65
C SER A 31 2.90 6.25 1.61
N PHE A 32 1.89 7.02 2.04
CA PHE A 32 1.03 7.78 1.14
C PHE A 32 1.55 9.22 0.92
N ALA A 33 1.57 9.67 -0.33
CA ALA A 33 2.10 10.99 -0.68
C ALA A 33 1.24 12.16 -0.16
N GLY A 34 -0.05 11.93 0.11
CA GLY A 34 -0.97 12.98 0.55
C GLY A 34 -0.70 13.49 1.97
N ASP A 35 -0.24 12.63 2.87
CA ASP A 35 0.03 12.95 4.28
C ASP A 35 1.42 12.50 4.76
N GLY A 36 2.18 11.78 3.93
CA GLY A 36 3.47 11.18 4.29
C GLY A 36 3.35 10.06 5.33
N ALA A 37 2.14 9.64 5.68
CA ALA A 37 1.91 8.67 6.74
C ALA A 37 2.01 7.24 6.21
N GLU A 38 2.63 6.37 7.00
CA GLU A 38 2.58 4.94 6.76
C GLU A 38 1.27 4.35 7.27
N ARG A 39 0.69 3.45 6.47
CA ARG A 39 -0.54 2.74 6.81
C ARG A 39 -0.40 1.26 6.49
N LYS A 40 -0.84 0.42 7.42
CA LYS A 40 -0.93 -1.03 7.26
C LYS A 40 -2.29 -1.39 6.69
N LEU A 41 -2.29 -2.10 5.56
CA LEU A 41 -3.50 -2.46 4.83
C LEU A 41 -3.52 -3.97 4.58
N MET A 42 -4.69 -4.59 4.69
CA MET A 42 -4.87 -5.96 4.21
C MET A 42 -4.98 -5.93 2.68
N ALA A 43 -4.01 -6.50 1.97
CA ALA A 43 -3.92 -6.41 0.52
C ALA A 43 -5.18 -6.93 -0.20
N ASP A 44 -5.82 -7.95 0.34
CA ASP A 44 -7.01 -8.59 -0.26
C ASP A 44 -8.32 -7.83 0.01
N TYR A 45 -8.33 -6.89 0.96
CA TYR A 45 -9.53 -6.13 1.37
C TYR A 45 -9.44 -4.63 1.07
N ALA A 46 -8.23 -4.08 1.06
CA ALA A 46 -8.04 -2.67 0.79
C ALA A 46 -8.28 -2.37 -0.70
N PRO A 47 -8.93 -1.24 -1.04
CA PRO A 47 -9.08 -0.79 -2.43
C PRO A 47 -7.76 -0.23 -2.96
N LEU A 48 -6.76 -1.11 -3.08
CA LEU A 48 -5.40 -0.85 -3.50
C LEU A 48 -5.14 -1.49 -4.86
N ARG A 49 -4.50 -0.74 -5.76
CA ARG A 49 -4.09 -1.23 -7.08
C ARG A 49 -2.67 -0.78 -7.39
N PRO A 50 -1.86 -1.60 -8.08
CA PRO A 50 -0.61 -1.14 -8.65
C PRO A 50 -0.90 -0.02 -9.66
N LYS A 51 0.01 0.95 -9.73
CA LYS A 51 0.00 2.02 -10.72
C LYS A 51 0.51 1.52 -12.07
#